data_AF-A0A920D1M3-F1
#
_entry.id   AF-A0A920D1M3-F1
#
_cell.length_a   1.000
_cell.length_b   1.000
_cell.length_c   1.000
_cell.angle_alpha   90.00
_cell.angle_beta   90.00
_cell.angle_gamma   90.00
#
_symmetry.space_group_name_H-M   'P 1'
#
loop_
_entity.id
_entity.type
_entity.pdbx_description
1 polymer ?
#
loop_
_entity_poly.entity_id
_entity_poly.type
_entity_poly.pdbx_seq_one_letter_code
_entity_poly.pdbx_strand_id
1 'polypeptide(L)'
;MAQYPKVNFRIAQASMEDMGQLIENGEIDFCFTAMPIERPGISALPVLNEEVFLAVPSGHRLAERDRICLSQAADEPFVGYKEGYPFRTMNDEFCRAAGFRPHVVYHVKWCCSHRSDPLPGRMQNQ
;
A
#
# COMPACT_ATOMS: atom_id res chain seq x y z
N MET A 1 9.52 20.16 13.25
CA MET A 1 8.54 21.26 13.45
C MET A 1 9.16 22.59 13.90
N ALA A 2 10.40 22.62 14.42
CA ALA A 2 11.04 23.87 14.87
C ALA A 2 11.32 24.90 13.76
N GLN A 3 11.38 24.50 12.49
CA GLN A 3 11.79 25.37 11.38
C GLN A 3 10.62 26.12 10.72
N TYR A 4 9.38 25.60 10.82
CA TYR A 4 8.19 26.22 10.22
C TYR A 4 6.96 26.12 11.15
N PRO A 5 6.95 26.87 12.27
CA PRO A 5 5.94 26.73 13.33
C PRO A 5 4.54 27.20 12.94
N LYS A 6 4.39 27.90 11.80
CA LYS A 6 3.10 28.39 11.29
C LYS A 6 2.45 27.44 10.27
N VAL A 7 3.13 26.36 9.89
CA VAL A 7 2.59 25.37 8.94
C VAL A 7 1.69 24.41 9.70
N ASN A 8 0.44 24.29 9.26
CA ASN A 8 -0.51 23.30 9.76
C ASN A 8 -0.56 22.12 8.80
N PHE A 9 -0.43 20.91 9.32
CA PHE A 9 -0.55 19.68 8.53
C PHE A 9 -1.91 19.04 8.77
N ARG A 10 -2.54 18.59 7.68
CA ARG A 10 -3.67 17.66 7.74
C ARG A 10 -3.24 16.36 7.09
N ILE A 11 -3.39 15.27 7.81
CA ILE A 11 -3.08 13.92 7.33
C ILE A 11 -4.39 13.16 7.23
N ALA A 12 -4.63 12.55 6.06
CA ALA A 12 -5.77 11.67 5.84
C ALA A 12 -5.26 10.33 5.32
N GLN A 13 -6.00 9.27 5.65
CA GLN A 13 -5.81 7.94 5.07
C GLN A 13 -7.03 7.63 4.22
N ALA A 14 -6.80 7.16 3.01
CA ALA A 14 -7.84 6.85 2.04
C ALA A 14 -7.41 5.65 1.19
N SER A 15 -8.35 5.07 0.43
CA SER A 15 -7.98 4.07 -0.57
C SER A 15 -7.18 4.73 -1.71
N MET A 16 -6.40 3.93 -2.45
CA MET A 16 -5.63 4.46 -3.59
C MET A 16 -6.55 5.03 -4.69
N GLU A 17 -7.77 4.48 -4.83
CA GLU A 17 -8.79 4.99 -5.75
C GLU A 17 -9.28 6.38 -5.33
N ASP A 18 -9.59 6.55 -4.03
CA ASP A 18 -10.04 7.82 -3.48
C ASP A 18 -8.93 8.88 -3.52
N MET A 19 -7.66 8.49 -3.29
CA MET A 19 -6.52 9.43 -3.30
C MET A 19 -6.39 10.18 -4.62
N GLY A 20 -6.62 9.50 -5.75
CA GLY A 20 -6.61 10.16 -7.07
C GLY A 20 -7.69 11.23 -7.16
N GLN A 21 -8.90 10.92 -6.71
CA GLN A 21 -10.02 11.87 -6.71
C GLN A 21 -9.78 13.06 -5.77
N LEU A 22 -9.19 12.82 -4.59
CA LEU A 22 -8.88 13.88 -3.63
C LEU A 22 -7.85 14.87 -4.18
N ILE A 23 -6.85 14.40 -4.95
CA ILE A 23 -5.90 15.28 -5.64
C ILE A 23 -6.61 16.09 -6.72
N GLU A 24 -7.42 15.44 -7.57
CA GLU A 24 -8.14 16.09 -8.66
C GLU A 24 -9.11 17.17 -8.16
N ASN A 25 -9.75 16.93 -7.02
CA ASN A 25 -10.68 17.88 -6.40
C ASN A 25 -9.96 19.03 -5.65
N GLY A 26 -8.63 18.99 -5.52
CA GLY A 26 -7.86 19.93 -4.71
C GLY A 26 -8.12 19.79 -3.20
N GLU A 27 -8.58 18.62 -2.76
CA GLU A 27 -8.81 18.33 -1.34
C GLU A 27 -7.52 17.95 -0.62
N ILE A 28 -6.51 17.44 -1.32
CA ILE A 28 -5.15 17.21 -0.79
C ILE A 28 -4.10 17.74 -1.77
N ASP A 29 -2.97 18.21 -1.25
CA ASP A 29 -1.88 18.73 -2.07
C ASP A 29 -0.98 17.63 -2.66
N PHE A 30 -0.78 16.55 -1.89
CA PHE A 30 -0.01 15.37 -2.29
C PHE A 30 -0.41 14.14 -1.47
N CYS A 31 -0.07 12.95 -1.96
CA CYS A 31 -0.25 11.69 -1.24
C CYS A 31 1.01 10.81 -1.36
N PHE A 32 1.18 9.90 -0.40
CA PHE A 32 2.18 8.83 -0.47
C PHE A 32 1.51 7.52 -0.82
N THR A 33 2.01 6.86 -1.87
CA THR A 33 1.49 5.58 -2.35
C THR A 33 2.62 4.61 -2.64
N ALA A 34 2.36 3.31 -2.49
CA ALA A 34 3.32 2.25 -2.82
C ALA A 34 3.50 2.06 -4.34
N MET A 35 2.53 2.51 -5.13
CA MET A 35 2.55 2.46 -6.59
C MET A 35 2.05 3.81 -7.15
N PRO A 36 2.47 4.22 -8.35
CA PRO A 36 2.02 5.47 -8.95
C PRO A 36 0.50 5.45 -9.23
N ILE A 37 -0.15 6.62 -9.10
CA ILE A 37 -1.53 6.82 -9.54
C ILE A 37 -1.49 7.27 -11.00
N GLU A 38 -1.95 6.42 -11.92
CA GLU A 38 -1.96 6.70 -13.35
C GLU A 38 -3.22 7.47 -13.77
N ARG A 39 -3.18 8.80 -13.67
CA ARG A 39 -4.28 9.69 -14.09
C ARG A 39 -3.77 10.96 -14.78
N PRO A 40 -4.52 11.54 -15.73
CA PRO A 40 -4.14 12.80 -16.36
C PRO A 40 -3.96 13.92 -15.32
N GLY A 41 -2.86 14.66 -15.41
CA GLY A 41 -2.57 15.78 -14.51
C GLY A 41 -1.98 15.38 -13.14
N ILE A 42 -1.87 14.08 -12.85
CA ILE A 42 -1.16 13.59 -11.66
C ILE A 42 0.23 13.11 -12.07
N SER A 43 1.25 13.58 -11.36
CA SER A 43 2.63 13.13 -11.52
C SER A 43 3.11 12.42 -10.25
N ALA A 44 3.96 11.42 -10.42
CA ALA A 44 4.53 10.65 -9.31
C ALA A 44 6.05 10.86 -9.26
N LEU A 45 6.56 11.03 -8.04
CA LEU A 45 7.99 11.13 -7.76
C LEU A 45 8.37 10.02 -6.75
N PRO A 46 9.36 9.17 -7.05
CA PRO A 46 9.90 8.23 -6.06
C PRO A 46 10.54 9.00 -4.91
N VAL A 47 10.02 8.80 -3.69
CA VAL A 47 10.55 9.44 -2.47
C VAL A 47 11.31 8.45 -1.58
N LEU A 48 11.01 7.16 -1.70
CA LEU A 48 11.55 6.10 -0.87
C LEU A 48 11.54 4.78 -1.64
N ASN A 49 12.57 3.97 -1.42
CA ASN A 49 12.60 2.58 -1.85
C ASN A 49 12.51 1.70 -0.60
N GLU A 50 11.53 0.82 -0.56
CA GLU A 50 11.31 -0.13 0.53
C GLU A 50 11.56 -1.56 0.03
N GLU A 51 12.28 -2.34 0.84
CA GLU A 51 12.52 -3.76 0.55
C GLU A 51 11.32 -4.61 0.99
N VAL A 52 10.89 -5.53 0.12
CA VAL A 52 9.82 -6.48 0.41
C VAL A 52 10.42 -7.83 0.79
N PHE A 53 10.04 -8.34 1.96
CA PHE A 53 10.56 -9.59 2.52
C PHE A 53 9.50 -10.68 2.61
N LEU A 54 9.94 -11.94 2.57
CA LEU A 54 9.11 -13.09 2.90
C LEU A 54 9.15 -13.33 4.41
N ALA A 55 8.04 -13.04 5.09
CA ALA A 55 7.89 -13.38 6.50
C ALA A 55 7.52 -14.85 6.66
N VAL A 56 8.22 -15.56 7.54
CA VAL A 56 7.94 -16.97 7.88
C VAL A 56 7.92 -17.16 9.40
N PRO A 57 7.18 -18.15 9.93
CA PRO A 57 7.29 -18.53 11.34
C PRO A 57 8.71 -18.94 11.72
N SER A 58 9.10 -18.76 12.98
CA SER A 58 10.48 -19.05 13.44
C SER A 58 10.94 -20.50 13.25
N GLY A 59 10.01 -21.46 13.23
CA GLY A 59 10.31 -22.88 12.98
C GLY A 59 10.23 -23.30 11.51
N HIS A 60 10.02 -22.36 10.58
CA HIS A 60 9.90 -22.66 9.16
C HIS A 60 11.27 -23.05 8.56
N ARG A 61 11.31 -23.94 7.56
CA ARG A 61 12.57 -24.39 6.92
C ARG A 61 13.41 -23.27 6.31
N LEU A 62 12.80 -22.11 6.05
CA LEU A 62 13.45 -20.92 5.49
C LEU A 62 13.83 -19.88 6.56
N ALA A 63 13.48 -20.09 7.83
CA ALA A 63 13.63 -19.07 8.88
C ALA A 63 15.09 -18.71 9.18
N GLU A 64 16.02 -19.67 9.04
CA GLU A 64 17.45 -19.47 9.27
C GLU A 64 18.21 -18.97 8.02
N ARG A 65 17.48 -18.63 6.94
CA ARG A 65 18.09 -18.18 5.69
C ARG A 65 18.02 -16.66 5.59
N ASP A 66 19.18 -16.01 5.51
CA ASP A 66 19.25 -14.56 5.27
C ASP A 66 18.72 -14.15 3.89
N ARG A 67 18.85 -15.04 2.89
CA ARG A 67 18.39 -14.84 1.51
C ARG A 67 17.90 -16.15 0.90
N ILE A 68 16.81 -16.07 0.14
CA ILE A 68 16.18 -17.19 -0.56
C ILE A 68 15.79 -16.78 -1.97
N CYS A 69 15.74 -17.75 -2.90
CA CYS A 69 15.02 -17.54 -4.15
C CYS A 69 13.53 -17.69 -3.87
N LEU A 70 12.69 -16.74 -4.28
CA LEU A 70 11.25 -16.79 -3.95
C LEU A 70 10.57 -18.06 -4.49
N SER A 71 11.08 -18.64 -5.58
CA SER A 71 10.64 -19.94 -6.12
C SER A 71 10.76 -21.09 -5.11
N GLN A 72 11.65 -20.99 -4.12
CA GLN A 72 11.77 -21.99 -3.06
C GLN A 72 10.52 -22.03 -2.18
N ALA A 73 9.68 -21.00 -2.17
CA ALA A 73 8.41 -20.96 -1.44
C ALA A 73 7.21 -21.35 -2.31
N ALA A 74 7.41 -21.83 -3.54
CA ALA A 74 6.32 -22.07 -4.49
C ALA A 74 5.25 -23.05 -3.99
N ASP A 75 5.65 -24.05 -3.21
CA ASP A 75 4.77 -25.09 -2.66
C ASP A 75 4.26 -24.76 -1.25
N GLU A 76 4.60 -23.59 -0.69
CA GLU A 76 4.15 -23.17 0.64
C GLU A 76 2.73 -22.57 0.59
N PRO A 77 1.92 -22.70 1.65
CA PRO A 77 0.68 -21.97 1.79
C PRO A 77 0.95 -20.50 2.15
N PHE A 78 0.29 -19.57 1.45
CA PHE A 78 0.46 -18.13 1.68
C PHE A 78 -0.71 -17.54 2.47
N VAL A 79 -0.38 -16.56 3.32
CA VAL A 79 -1.33 -15.57 3.83
C VAL A 79 -1.15 -14.31 3.00
N GLY A 80 -2.24 -13.80 2.42
CA GLY A 80 -2.17 -12.69 1.47
C GLY A 80 -3.33 -11.72 1.60
N TYR A 81 -3.32 -10.67 0.78
CA TYR A 81 -4.45 -9.74 0.70
C TYR A 81 -5.58 -10.31 -0.16
N LYS A 82 -6.80 -9.83 0.05
CA LYS A 82 -7.92 -10.09 -0.87
C LYS A 82 -7.62 -9.47 -2.25
N GLU A 83 -8.25 -10.00 -3.29
CA GLU A 83 -8.29 -9.35 -4.60
C GLU A 83 -8.81 -7.90 -4.51
N GLY A 84 -8.31 -7.05 -5.39
CA GLY A 84 -8.60 -5.61 -5.41
C GLY A 84 -7.69 -4.76 -4.51
N TYR A 85 -6.88 -5.35 -3.63
CA TYR A 85 -5.89 -4.60 -2.85
C TYR A 85 -4.60 -4.39 -3.65
N PRO A 86 -4.02 -3.17 -3.68
CA PRO A 86 -2.78 -2.89 -4.43
C PRO A 86 -1.62 -3.86 -4.10
N PHE A 87 -1.44 -4.20 -2.83
CA PHE A 87 -0.41 -5.16 -2.39
C PHE A 87 -0.66 -6.59 -2.87
N ARG A 88 -1.91 -6.98 -3.15
CA ARG A 88 -2.20 -8.29 -3.75
C ARG A 88 -1.59 -8.38 -5.14
N THR A 89 -1.81 -7.36 -5.98
CA THR A 89 -1.25 -7.31 -7.33
C THR A 89 0.27 -7.37 -7.30
N MET A 90 0.90 -6.57 -6.44
CA MET A 90 2.35 -6.56 -6.27
C MET A 90 2.91 -7.95 -5.86
N ASN A 91 2.29 -8.60 -4.86
CA ASN A 91 2.74 -9.92 -4.41
C ASN A 91 2.56 -11.00 -5.49
N ASP A 92 1.45 -10.96 -6.23
CA ASP A 92 1.18 -11.89 -7.33
C ASP A 92 2.20 -11.71 -8.47
N GLU A 93 2.62 -10.47 -8.75
CA GLU A 93 3.68 -10.18 -9.71
C GLU A 93 5.04 -10.71 -9.28
N PHE A 94 5.43 -10.54 -8.02
CA PHE A 94 6.66 -11.14 -7.50
C PHE A 94 6.66 -12.66 -7.63
N CYS A 95 5.57 -13.32 -7.22
CA CYS A 95 5.45 -14.77 -7.33
C CYS A 95 5.47 -15.24 -8.80
N ARG A 96 4.78 -14.50 -9.69
CA ARG A 96 4.77 -14.77 -11.12
C ARG A 96 6.16 -14.62 -11.73
N ALA A 97 6.90 -13.58 -11.39
CA ALA A 97 8.28 -13.37 -11.83
C ALA A 97 9.21 -14.47 -11.32
N ALA A 98 8.93 -15.02 -10.13
CA ALA A 98 9.61 -16.18 -9.57
C ALA A 98 9.14 -17.54 -10.15
N GLY A 99 8.17 -17.54 -11.08
CA GLY A 99 7.75 -18.74 -11.81
C GLY A 99 6.58 -19.52 -11.20
N PHE A 100 5.87 -18.98 -10.20
CA PHE A 100 4.72 -19.67 -9.60
C PHE A 100 3.50 -18.76 -9.39
N ARG A 101 2.41 -19.35 -8.89
CA ARG A 101 1.24 -18.63 -8.37
C ARG A 101 1.09 -19.00 -6.90
N PRO A 102 0.92 -18.02 -6.00
CA PRO A 102 0.85 -18.33 -4.57
C PRO A 102 -0.46 -19.07 -4.27
N HIS A 103 -0.37 -20.17 -3.51
CA HIS A 103 -1.55 -20.84 -2.97
C HIS A 103 -2.00 -20.12 -1.69
N VAL A 104 -2.90 -19.14 -1.82
CA VAL A 104 -3.35 -18.32 -0.69
C VAL A 104 -4.43 -19.06 0.11
N VAL A 105 -4.12 -19.43 1.35
CA VAL A 105 -5.03 -20.15 2.26
C VAL A 105 -5.82 -19.23 3.19
N TYR A 106 -5.38 -17.98 3.35
CA TYR A 106 -6.05 -16.99 4.18
C TYR A 106 -5.90 -15.58 3.61
N HIS A 107 -6.99 -14.80 3.63
CA HIS A 107 -7.00 -13.42 3.18
C HIS A 107 -7.14 -12.45 4.34
N VAL A 108 -6.18 -11.54 4.49
CA VAL A 108 -6.26 -10.41 5.40
C VAL A 108 -6.95 -9.22 4.73
N LYS A 109 -7.73 -8.48 5.52
CA LYS A 109 -8.29 -7.18 5.12
C LYS A 109 -7.44 -6.07 5.72
N TRP A 110 -7.24 -5.00 4.96
CA TRP A 110 -6.56 -3.82 5.46
C TRP A 110 -7.53 -3.01 6.35
N CYS A 111 -7.03 -2.51 7.49
CA CYS A 111 -7.87 -1.95 8.57
C CYS A 111 -8.64 -0.68 8.16
N CYS A 112 -8.18 0.09 7.17
CA CYS A 112 -8.80 1.36 6.78
C CYS A 112 -10.11 1.24 5.98
N SER A 113 -10.78 0.08 5.95
CA SER A 113 -12.10 -0.06 5.31
C SER A 113 -13.26 0.55 6.12
N HIS A 114 -13.00 1.44 7.09
CA HIS A 114 -14.06 2.25 7.68
C HIS A 114 -14.41 3.38 6.71
N ARG A 115 -15.67 3.30 6.26
CA ARG A 115 -16.38 4.20 5.37
C ARG A 115 -16.03 5.65 5.68
N SER A 116 -15.73 6.43 4.64
CA SER A 116 -15.49 7.86 4.64
C SER A 116 -16.47 8.59 5.57
N ASP A 117 -16.02 8.95 6.77
CA ASP A 117 -16.70 9.99 7.54
C ASP A 117 -16.50 11.30 6.76
N PRO A 118 -17.57 12.03 6.43
CA PRO A 118 -17.45 13.31 5.75
C PRO A 118 -16.62 14.25 6.63
N LEU A 119 -15.59 14.87 6.02
CA LEU A 119 -14.73 15.84 6.66
C LEU A 119 -15.58 16.96 7.30
N PRO A 120 -15.35 17.31 8.59
CA PRO A 120 -16.10 18.37 9.22
C PRO A 120 -15.76 19.73 8.60
N GLY A 121 -16.76 20.33 7.96
CA GLY A 121 -16.99 21.77 7.92
C GLY A 121 -16.09 22.60 7.00
N ARG A 122 -16.56 22.85 5.76
CA ARG A 122 -16.31 24.14 5.11
C ARG A 122 -17.00 25.22 5.95
N MET A 123 -16.21 26.07 6.64
CA MET A 123 -16.72 27.37 7.09
C MET A 123 -16.99 28.22 5.84
N GLN A 124 -18.28 28.37 5.50
CA GLN A 124 -18.74 29.48 4.69
C GLN A 124 -18.58 30.74 5.54
N ASN A 125 -17.65 31.63 5.18
CA ASN A 125 -17.71 33.01 5.64
C ASN A 125 -18.25 33.88 4.50
N GLN A 126 -19.39 34.50 4.81
CA GLN A 126 -19.85 35.76 4.22
C GLN A 126 -18.83 36.87 4.48
#